data_AF-A0A7R8WL37-F1
#
_entry.id   AF-A0A7R8WL37-F1
#
_cell.length_a   1.000
_cell.length_b   1.000
_cell.length_c   1.000
_cell.angle_alpha   90.00
_cell.angle_beta   90.00
_cell.angle_gamma   90.00
#
_symmetry.space_group_name_H-M   'P 1'
#
loop_
_entity.id
_entity.type
_entity.pdbx_description
1 polymer ?
#
loop_
_entity_poly.entity_id
_entity_poly.type
_entity_poly.pdbx_seq_one_letter_code
_entity_poly.pdbx_strand_id
1 'polypeptide(L)'
;MSGAVTHFYTVEIVSVLNYLHSLNIVYRDLKPENLLLDAEGHLKITDFGFAKHLTDRTYTLCGTPEYLAPEIVQSKGHNKAVDWWALGFFGNISQHCQTAGEFHSNLSTSAGMSDTPASPSASSDSHLASSDAFKG
;
A
#
# COMPACT_ATOMS: atom_id res chain seq x y z
N MET A 1 0.98 0.00 8.22
CA MET A 1 -0.15 -0.62 8.95
C MET A 1 0.40 -1.73 9.85
N SER A 2 -0.07 -1.82 11.10
CA SER A 2 0.26 -2.96 11.98
C SER A 2 -0.24 -4.26 11.36
N GLY A 3 0.50 -5.37 11.51
CA GLY A 3 0.09 -6.67 10.97
C GLY A 3 -1.31 -7.13 11.43
N ALA A 4 -1.78 -6.64 12.59
CA ALA A 4 -3.14 -6.90 13.08
C ALA A 4 -4.22 -6.24 12.20
N VAL A 5 -3.98 -5.02 11.71
CA VAL A 5 -4.91 -4.27 10.85
C VAL A 5 -4.99 -4.92 9.47
N THR A 6 -3.84 -5.34 8.92
CA THR A 6 -3.78 -6.09 7.66
C THR A 6 -4.56 -7.40 7.74
N HIS A 7 -4.38 -8.14 8.84
CA HIS A 7 -5.09 -9.40 9.06
C HIS A 7 -6.60 -9.18 9.17
N PHE A 8 -7.04 -8.15 9.90
CA PHE A 8 -8.45 -7.80 10.03
C PHE A 8 -9.13 -7.57 8.68
N TYR A 9 -8.58 -6.68 7.85
CA TYR A 9 -9.16 -6.42 6.52
C TYR A 9 -9.03 -7.60 5.56
N THR A 10 -7.98 -8.40 5.68
CA THR A 10 -7.85 -9.63 4.89
C THR A 10 -9.01 -10.59 5.18
N VAL A 11 -9.37 -10.77 6.45
CA VAL A 11 -10.50 -11.63 6.84
C VAL A 11 -11.83 -11.09 6.33
N GLU A 12 -12.05 -9.76 6.38
CA GLU A 12 -13.26 -9.16 5.81
C GLU A 12 -13.36 -9.37 4.30
N ILE A 13 -12.27 -9.17 3.55
CA ILE A 13 -12.23 -9.42 2.10
C ILE A 13 -12.52 -10.89 1.79
N VAL A 14 -11.88 -11.82 2.53
CA VAL A 14 -12.12 -13.26 2.38
C VAL A 14 -13.60 -13.60 2.59
N SER A 15 -14.23 -13.00 3.62
CA SER A 15 -15.65 -13.20 3.91
C SER A 15 -16.54 -12.75 2.75
N VAL A 16 -16.29 -11.55 2.19
CA VAL A 16 -17.06 -11.03 1.05
C VAL A 16 -16.84 -11.87 -0.20
N LEU A 17 -15.60 -12.23 -0.54
CA LEU A 17 -15.30 -13.06 -1.70
C LEU A 17 -15.95 -14.44 -1.59
N ASN A 18 -15.90 -15.06 -0.41
CA ASN A 18 -16.54 -16.35 -0.17
C ASN A 18 -18.06 -16.27 -0.37
N TYR A 19 -18.68 -15.18 0.10
CA TYR A 19 -20.10 -14.93 -0.14
C TYR A 19 -20.42 -14.80 -1.64
N LEU A 20 -19.70 -13.97 -2.38
CA LEU A 20 -19.90 -13.82 -3.84
C LEU A 20 -19.70 -15.15 -4.57
N HIS A 21 -18.66 -15.89 -4.21
CA HIS A 21 -18.34 -17.19 -4.81
C HIS A 21 -19.42 -18.24 -4.51
N SER A 22 -20.07 -18.19 -3.35
CA SER A 22 -21.22 -19.06 -3.03
C SER A 22 -22.41 -18.79 -3.95
N LEU A 23 -22.54 -17.56 -4.44
CA LEU A 23 -23.54 -17.14 -5.42
C LEU A 23 -23.06 -17.31 -6.87
N ASN A 24 -21.94 -18.00 -7.11
CA ASN A 24 -21.31 -18.10 -8.43
C ASN A 24 -20.98 -16.74 -9.08
N ILE A 25 -20.76 -15.70 -8.29
CA ILE A 25 -20.29 -14.39 -8.77
C ILE A 25 -18.78 -14.30 -8.57
N VAL A 26 -18.06 -13.82 -9.58
CA VAL A 26 -16.62 -13.50 -9.50
C VAL A 26 -16.45 -12.01 -9.62
N TYR A 27 -15.62 -11.41 -8.76
CA TYR A 27 -15.50 -9.96 -8.62
C TYR A 27 -14.56 -9.34 -9.65
N ARG A 28 -13.38 -9.93 -9.88
CA ARG A 28 -12.43 -9.66 -10.97
C ARG A 28 -11.72 -8.29 -10.98
N ASP A 29 -11.93 -7.43 -9.99
CA ASP A 29 -11.24 -6.13 -9.88
C ASP A 29 -10.89 -5.78 -8.42
N LEU A 30 -10.33 -6.75 -7.70
CA LEU A 30 -9.88 -6.55 -6.32
C LEU A 30 -8.61 -5.70 -6.28
N LYS A 31 -8.76 -4.48 -5.76
CA LYS A 31 -7.70 -3.47 -5.62
C LYS A 31 -8.03 -2.50 -4.48
N PRO A 32 -7.02 -1.86 -3.84
CA PRO A 32 -7.24 -0.94 -2.73
C PRO A 32 -8.25 0.17 -3.02
N GLU A 33 -8.30 0.66 -4.26
CA GLU A 33 -9.18 1.74 -4.69
C GLU A 33 -10.67 1.35 -4.60
N ASN A 34 -10.98 0.05 -4.67
CA ASN A 34 -12.35 -0.46 -4.58
C ASN A 34 -12.71 -0.97 -3.17
N LEU A 35 -11.84 -0.76 -2.17
CA LEU A 35 -12.05 -1.18 -0.79
C LEU A 35 -12.24 0.07 0.08
N LEU A 36 -13.50 0.44 0.29
CA LEU A 36 -13.85 1.60 1.10
C LEU A 36 -14.03 1.20 2.56
N LEU A 37 -13.78 2.14 3.46
CA LEU A 37 -14.11 1.99 4.87
C LEU A 37 -15.38 2.79 5.17
N ASP A 38 -16.28 2.21 5.96
CA ASP A 38 -17.39 2.97 6.53
C ASP A 38 -16.98 3.75 7.79
N ALA A 39 -17.95 4.46 8.38
CA ALA A 39 -17.71 5.31 9.55
C ALA A 39 -17.29 4.50 10.79
N GLU A 40 -17.61 3.21 10.81
CA GLU A 40 -17.28 2.26 11.85
C GLU A 40 -15.92 1.57 11.61
N GLY A 41 -15.33 1.77 10.43
CA GLY A 41 -14.03 1.20 10.06
C GLY A 41 -14.11 -0.21 9.45
N HIS A 42 -15.29 -0.65 9.00
CA HIS A 42 -15.46 -1.92 8.29
C HIS A 42 -15.27 -1.76 6.78
N LEU A 43 -14.74 -2.80 6.16
CA LEU A 43 -14.49 -2.82 4.73
C LEU A 43 -15.76 -3.06 3.93
N LYS A 44 -15.95 -2.23 2.89
CA LYS A 44 -17.01 -2.35 1.88
C LYS A 44 -16.38 -2.39 0.49
N ILE A 45 -16.65 -3.48 -0.23
CA ILE A 45 -16.26 -3.62 -1.63
C ILE A 45 -17.20 -2.78 -2.50
N THR A 46 -16.63 -1.97 -3.38
CA THR A 46 -17.37 -1.15 -4.35
C THR A 46 -17.05 -1.56 -5.79
N ASP A 47 -17.69 -0.91 -6.76
CA ASP A 47 -17.45 -1.12 -8.20
C ASP A 47 -17.57 -2.59 -8.68
N PHE A 48 -18.80 -3.02 -8.92
CA PHE A 48 -19.12 -4.32 -9.48
C PHE A 48 -19.14 -4.31 -11.02
N GLY A 49 -18.55 -3.29 -11.66
CA GLY A 49 -18.55 -3.15 -13.13
C GLY A 49 -17.91 -4.33 -13.87
N PHE A 50 -16.97 -5.02 -13.21
CA PHE A 50 -16.35 -6.24 -13.71
C PHE A 50 -16.89 -7.52 -13.07
N ALA A 51 -17.81 -7.42 -12.10
CA ALA A 51 -18.38 -8.61 -11.49
C ALA A 51 -19.24 -9.40 -12.48
N LYS A 52 -19.19 -10.73 -12.42
CA LYS A 52 -19.91 -11.57 -13.38
C LYS A 52 -20.35 -12.89 -12.76
N HIS A 53 -21.57 -13.30 -13.11
CA HIS A 53 -22.09 -14.63 -12.81
C HIS A 53 -21.36 -15.66 -13.68
N LEU A 54 -20.81 -16.69 -13.05
CA LEU A 54 -19.98 -17.70 -13.68
C LEU A 54 -20.78 -19.00 -13.81
N THR A 55 -21.00 -19.45 -15.05
CA THR A 55 -21.59 -20.77 -15.34
C THR A 55 -20.53 -21.87 -15.42
N ASP A 56 -19.34 -21.58 -15.98
CA ASP A 56 -18.20 -22.50 -16.02
C ASP A 56 -16.86 -21.75 -16.00
N ARG A 57 -16.56 -21.02 -17.08
CA ARG A 57 -15.37 -20.17 -17.24
C ARG A 57 -15.73 -18.93 -18.03
N THR A 58 -15.02 -17.84 -17.77
CA THR A 58 -15.10 -16.63 -18.59
C THR A 58 -13.76 -16.39 -19.28
N TYR A 59 -13.80 -15.76 -20.44
CA TYR A 59 -12.63 -15.46 -21.28
C TYR A 59 -12.44 -13.95 -21.48
N THR A 60 -13.33 -13.14 -20.90
CA THR A 60 -13.28 -11.68 -21.00
C THR A 60 -12.05 -11.16 -20.28
N LEU A 61 -11.12 -10.57 -21.03
CA LEU A 61 -9.99 -9.82 -20.48
C LEU A 61 -10.52 -8.55 -19.80
N CYS A 62 -10.46 -8.49 -18.47
CA CYS A 62 -10.88 -7.34 -17.68
C CYS A 62 -10.18 -7.33 -16.33
N GLY A 63 -10.25 -6.19 -15.65
CA GLY A 63 -9.56 -5.93 -14.39
C GLY A 63 -8.40 -4.96 -14.56
N THR A 64 -7.80 -4.58 -13.44
CA THR A 64 -6.68 -3.65 -13.40
C THR A 64 -5.35 -4.37 -13.71
N PRO A 65 -4.53 -3.89 -14.67
CA PRO A 65 -3.37 -4.64 -15.19
C PRO A 65 -2.38 -5.14 -14.14
N GLU A 66 -2.14 -4.38 -13.06
CA GLU A 66 -1.20 -4.78 -12.01
C GLU A 66 -1.68 -5.97 -11.16
N TYR A 67 -2.99 -6.26 -11.16
CA TYR A 67 -3.62 -7.29 -10.32
C TYR A 67 -4.09 -8.52 -11.12
N LEU A 68 -3.85 -8.54 -12.44
CA LEU A 68 -4.31 -9.62 -13.30
C LEU A 68 -3.60 -10.94 -12.99
N ALA A 69 -4.39 -11.99 -12.83
CA ALA A 69 -3.89 -13.35 -12.72
C ALA A 69 -3.25 -13.80 -14.06
N PRO A 70 -2.17 -14.60 -14.03
CA PRO A 70 -1.43 -15.00 -15.22
C PRO A 70 -2.30 -15.74 -16.25
N GLU A 71 -3.34 -16.46 -15.80
CA GLU A 71 -4.32 -17.12 -16.67
C GLU A 71 -5.22 -16.13 -17.44
N ILE A 72 -5.54 -14.96 -16.84
CA ILE A 72 -6.28 -13.90 -17.53
C ILE A 72 -5.42 -13.32 -18.66
N VAL A 73 -4.15 -13.04 -18.37
CA VAL A 73 -3.18 -12.51 -19.35
C VAL A 73 -2.93 -13.49 -20.48
N GLN A 74 -2.86 -14.79 -20.17
CA GLN A 74 -2.70 -15.86 -21.15
C GLN A 74 -4.00 -16.19 -21.92
N SER A 75 -5.08 -15.43 -21.71
CA SER A 75 -6.40 -15.67 -22.32
C SER A 75 -6.93 -17.10 -22.08
N LYS A 76 -6.49 -17.74 -21.00
CA LYS A 76 -7.02 -19.02 -20.56
C LYS A 76 -8.33 -18.74 -19.84
N GLY A 77 -9.33 -19.60 -20.06
CA GLY A 77 -10.61 -19.47 -19.37
C GLY A 77 -10.40 -19.43 -17.87
N HIS A 78 -10.87 -18.37 -17.23
CA HIS A 78 -10.67 -18.11 -15.80
C HIS A 78 -11.96 -18.29 -15.01
N ASN A 79 -11.79 -18.53 -13.71
CA ASN A 79 -12.86 -18.82 -12.76
C ASN A 79 -12.63 -18.01 -11.47
N LYS A 80 -13.27 -18.42 -10.37
CA LYS A 80 -13.15 -17.82 -9.03
C LYS A 80 -11.70 -17.67 -8.52
N ALA A 81 -10.74 -18.41 -9.06
CA ALA A 81 -9.33 -18.38 -8.66
C ALA A 81 -8.67 -16.99 -8.82
N VAL A 82 -9.15 -16.17 -9.75
CA VAL A 82 -8.56 -14.85 -10.03
C VAL A 82 -8.73 -13.86 -8.87
N ASP A 83 -9.80 -14.00 -8.09
CA ASP A 83 -10.02 -13.16 -6.91
C ASP A 83 -9.03 -13.52 -5.78
N TRP A 84 -8.67 -14.80 -5.66
CA TRP A 84 -7.67 -15.27 -4.70
C TRP A 84 -6.25 -14.83 -5.07
N TRP A 85 -5.94 -14.77 -6.37
CA TRP A 85 -4.69 -14.21 -6.86
C TRP A 85 -4.54 -12.74 -6.45
N ALA A 86 -5.57 -11.94 -6.69
CA ALA A 86 -5.56 -10.52 -6.33
C ALA A 86 -5.48 -10.30 -4.81
N LEU A 87 -6.09 -11.17 -4.00
CA LEU A 87 -5.95 -11.14 -2.54
C LEU A 87 -4.48 -11.33 -2.09
N GLY A 88 -3.75 -12.21 -2.78
CA GLY A 88 -2.32 -12.44 -2.51
C GLY A 88 -1.44 -11.21 -2.72
N PHE A 89 -1.78 -10.36 -3.69
CA PHE A 89 -1.12 -9.05 -3.87
C PHE A 89 -1.39 -8.12 -2.70
N PHE A 90 -2.62 -8.09 -2.18
CA PHE A 90 -3.00 -7.25 -1.05
C PHE A 90 -2.21 -7.60 0.23
N GLY A 91 -2.05 -8.89 0.51
CA GLY A 91 -1.24 -9.37 1.64
C GLY A 91 0.25 -9.02 1.49
N ASN A 92 0.82 -9.20 0.29
CA ASN A 92 2.23 -8.93 0.02
C ASN A 92 2.59 -7.43 0.05
N ILE A 93 1.74 -6.56 -0.49
CA ILE A 93 1.93 -5.09 -0.47
C ILE A 93 1.99 -4.58 0.98
N SER A 94 1.12 -5.10 1.84
CA SER A 94 1.09 -4.70 3.24
C SER A 94 2.39 -5.06 3.98
N GLN A 95 3.02 -6.18 3.61
CA GLN A 95 4.27 -6.65 4.19
C GLN A 95 5.49 -5.87 3.66
N HIS A 96 5.50 -5.52 2.37
CA HIS A 96 6.58 -4.71 1.77
C HIS A 96 6.53 -3.22 2.17
N CYS A 97 5.36 -2.66 2.47
CA CYS A 97 5.26 -1.32 3.04
C CYS A 97 5.85 -1.22 4.46
N GLN A 98 5.93 -2.33 5.22
CA GLN A 98 6.56 -2.33 6.55
C GLN A 98 8.09 -2.17 6.45
N THR A 99 8.74 -2.84 5.48
CA THR A 99 10.19 -2.71 5.26
C THR A 99 10.59 -1.34 4.70
N ALA A 100 9.74 -0.69 3.90
CA ALA A 100 10.00 0.66 3.40
C ALA A 100 9.92 1.73 4.51
N GLY A 101 9.05 1.55 5.50
CA GLY A 101 8.91 2.45 6.65
C GLY A 101 10.06 2.35 7.65
N GLU A 102 10.69 1.17 7.80
CA GLU A 102 11.83 0.95 8.70
C GLU A 102 13.16 1.48 8.14
N PHE A 103 13.26 1.70 6.82
CA PHE A 103 14.49 2.23 6.22
C PHE A 103 14.71 3.72 6.54
N HIS A 104 13.63 4.50 6.75
CA HIS A 104 13.73 5.93 7.08
C HIS A 104 14.02 6.21 8.57
N SER A 105 13.63 5.31 9.47
CA SER A 105 13.93 5.45 10.92
C SER A 105 15.36 5.02 11.28
N ASN A 106 15.99 4.18 10.46
CA ASN A 106 17.35 3.71 10.72
C ASN A 106 18.45 4.66 10.23
N LEU A 107 18.17 5.56 9.27
CA LEU A 107 19.10 6.63 8.86
C LEU A 107 19.19 7.77 9.89
N SER A 108 18.14 7.99 10.69
CA SER A 108 18.11 9.01 11.74
C SER A 108 18.75 8.53 13.05
N THR A 109 18.90 7.21 13.24
CA THR A 109 19.51 6.62 14.45
C THR A 109 21.02 6.37 14.29
N SER A 110 21.56 6.28 13.07
CA SER A 110 22.99 6.06 12.84
C SER A 110 23.85 7.34 12.78
N ALA A 111 23.27 8.53 12.96
CA ALA A 111 23.99 9.81 12.95
C ALA A 111 24.37 10.32 14.35
N GLY A 112 24.40 9.42 15.35
CA GLY A 112 24.68 9.77 16.74
C GLY A 112 25.90 9.06 17.31
N MET A 113 27.11 9.32 16.80
CA MET A 113 28.34 8.99 17.53
C MET A 113 29.48 9.98 17.19
N SER A 114 29.77 10.83 18.18
CA SER A 114 31.04 11.49 18.55
C SER A 114 32.01 11.96 17.46
N ASP A 115 32.24 13.27 17.42
CA ASP A 115 33.59 13.83 17.26
C ASP A 115 33.69 15.14 18.06
N THR A 116 34.31 15.07 19.24
CA THR A 116 35.01 16.20 19.84
C THR A 116 36.32 16.42 19.07
N PRO A 117 36.67 17.67 18.76
CA PRO A 117 38.04 18.07 19.03
C PRO A 117 38.17 19.46 19.68
N ALA A 118 39.06 19.49 20.68
CA ALA A 118 40.00 20.55 21.06
C ALA A 118 39.60 22.04 20.93
N SER A 119 39.64 22.72 22.07
CA SER A 119 39.85 24.17 22.18
C SER A 119 41.13 24.60 21.45
N PRO A 120 41.13 25.82 20.88
CA PRO A 120 42.20 26.76 21.22
C PRO A 120 41.70 28.15 21.59
N SER A 121 42.55 28.80 22.39
CA SER A 121 42.49 30.14 22.98
C SER A 121 41.99 31.27 22.07
N ALA A 122 41.09 32.11 22.61
CA ALA A 122 40.80 33.44 22.10
C ALA A 122 41.74 34.47 22.75
N SER A 123 42.43 35.26 21.93
CA SER A 123 43.04 36.54 22.29
C SER A 123 42.65 37.56 21.22
N SER A 124 42.00 38.67 21.64
CA SER A 124 42.02 40.04 21.07
C SER A 124 41.98 40.21 19.54
N ASP A 125 41.06 40.93 18.90
CA ASP A 125 40.75 42.34 19.12
C ASP A 125 39.54 42.83 18.30
N SER A 126 39.01 43.97 18.72
CA SER A 126 37.88 44.75 18.19
C SER A 126 38.15 45.51 16.87
N HIS A 127 37.14 45.64 15.99
CA HIS A 127 36.53 46.94 15.58
C HIS A 127 35.51 46.87 14.41
N LEU A 128 34.36 47.55 14.64
CA LEU A 128 33.50 48.38 13.76
C LEU A 128 33.00 47.85 12.39
N ALA A 129 31.67 47.69 12.20
CA ALA A 129 30.68 48.68 11.69
C ALA A 129 30.29 48.32 10.22
N SER A 130 29.11 48.51 9.64
CA SER A 130 27.80 49.12 9.93
C SER A 130 26.79 48.60 8.87
N SER A 131 25.48 48.71 9.17
CA SER A 131 24.29 48.98 8.31
C SER A 131 24.35 48.69 6.78
N ASP A 132 23.39 48.03 6.13
CA ASP A 132 22.00 48.42 5.81
C ASP A 132 21.28 47.17 5.21
N ALA A 133 20.04 46.75 5.48
CA ALA A 133 18.72 47.40 5.54
C ALA A 133 18.13 47.83 4.17
N PHE A 134 17.09 47.06 3.76
CA PHE A 134 15.86 47.50 3.09
C PHE A 134 15.69 47.36 1.56
N LYS A 135 14.69 46.53 1.21
CA LYS A 135 13.73 46.48 0.09
C LYS A 135 14.02 47.22 -1.22
N GLY A 136 13.79 46.48 -2.31
CA GLY A 136 13.36 46.96 -3.62
C GLY A 136 12.78 45.80 -4.40
#